data_AF-A0A936JLR5-F1
#
_entry.id   AF-A0A936JLR5-F1
#
_cell.length_a   1.000
_cell.length_b   1.000
_cell.length_c   1.000
_cell.angle_alpha   90.00
_cell.angle_beta   90.00
_cell.angle_gamma   90.00
#
_symmetry.space_group_name_H-M   'P 1'
#
loop_
_entity.id
_entity.type
_entity.pdbx_description
1 polymer ?
#
loop_
_entity_poly.entity_id
_entity_poly.type
_entity_poly.pdbx_seq_one_letter_code
_entity_poly.pdbx_strand_id
1 'polypeptide(L)'
;MQSDDESDNKGIHPVDFVLMLVVLSFSAALVLLDRFAIPAFINTYKEFSSDVPFVTRAVLSHVVPLGTAVAAVIVGALGMVARHRGSNALALSLGLAGIAIGLGGIVFCFYALYVPVFDMAGKIQP
;
A
#
# COMPACT_ATOMS: atom_id res chain seq x y z
N MET A 1 19.80 -46.00 -14.58
CA MET A 1 19.97 -44.55 -14.69
C MET A 1 18.82 -43.94 -13.94
N GLN A 2 19.12 -43.48 -12.74
CA GLN A 2 18.17 -43.18 -11.68
C GLN A 2 17.32 -41.99 -12.11
N SER A 3 16.01 -42.21 -12.23
CA SER A 3 15.04 -41.13 -12.26
C SER A 3 15.08 -40.51 -10.88
N ASP A 4 15.94 -39.52 -10.72
CA ASP A 4 15.87 -38.60 -9.59
C ASP A 4 14.57 -37.84 -9.79
N ASP A 5 13.52 -38.37 -9.16
CA ASP A 5 12.42 -37.62 -8.59
C ASP A 5 13.01 -36.41 -7.85
N GLU A 6 13.29 -35.32 -8.57
CA GLU A 6 13.39 -34.00 -7.97
C GLU A 6 12.00 -33.71 -7.43
N SER A 7 11.83 -34.11 -6.17
CA SER A 7 10.72 -33.84 -5.30
C SER A 7 10.11 -32.49 -5.66
N ASP A 8 8.98 -32.61 -6.35
CA ASP A 8 8.01 -31.58 -6.69
C ASP A 8 7.75 -30.77 -5.43
N ASN A 9 8.57 -29.73 -5.20
CA ASN A 9 8.56 -28.93 -3.99
C ASN A 9 7.36 -27.98 -4.12
N LYS A 10 6.17 -28.55 -4.03
CA LYS A 10 4.85 -27.91 -3.95
C LYS A 10 4.69 -27.19 -2.60
N GLY A 11 5.70 -26.43 -2.21
CA GLY A 11 5.70 -25.55 -1.05
C GLY A 11 5.61 -24.10 -1.48
N ILE A 12 5.10 -23.23 -0.60
CA ILE A 12 5.23 -21.78 -0.79
C ILE A 12 6.71 -21.46 -0.82
N HIS A 13 7.17 -20.86 -1.92
CA HIS A 13 8.58 -20.49 -2.02
C HIS A 13 8.90 -19.41 -0.97
N PRO A 14 10.02 -19.52 -0.22
CA PRO A 14 10.33 -18.59 0.87
C PRO A 14 10.31 -17.12 0.45
N VAL A 15 10.76 -16.83 -0.77
CA VAL A 15 10.74 -15.48 -1.35
C VAL A 15 9.31 -14.92 -1.48
N ASP A 16 8.32 -15.73 -1.88
CA ASP A 16 6.95 -15.24 -2.03
C ASP A 16 6.33 -14.97 -0.65
N PHE A 17 6.68 -15.78 0.34
CA PHE A 17 6.27 -15.55 1.72
C PHE A 17 6.82 -14.23 2.25
N VAL A 18 8.11 -13.94 2.03
CA VAL A 18 8.73 -12.66 2.41
C VAL A 18 8.08 -11.50 1.66
N LEU A 19 7.89 -11.60 0.34
CA LEU A 19 7.23 -10.56 -0.45
C LEU A 19 5.81 -10.29 0.06
N MET A 20 5.05 -11.35 0.35
CA MET A 20 3.69 -11.22 0.86
C MET A 20 3.66 -10.61 2.27
N LEU A 21 4.58 -10.98 3.16
CA LEU A 21 4.70 -10.34 4.48
C LEU A 21 4.99 -8.85 4.36
N VAL A 22 5.85 -8.44 3.42
CA VAL A 22 6.14 -7.02 3.17
C VAL A 22 4.90 -6.30 2.64
N VAL A 23 4.19 -6.88 1.67
CA VAL A 23 2.92 -6.33 1.15
C VAL A 23 1.89 -6.18 2.28
N LEU A 24 1.70 -7.21 3.09
CA LEU A 24 0.77 -7.18 4.22
C LEU A 24 1.18 -6.13 5.26
N SER A 25 2.48 -5.95 5.50
CA SER A 25 2.99 -4.92 6.42
C SER A 25 2.67 -3.51 5.91
N PHE A 26 2.82 -3.25 4.61
CA PHE A 26 2.45 -1.96 4.02
C PHE A 26 0.93 -1.74 4.01
N SER A 27 0.14 -2.77 3.69
CA SER A 27 -1.32 -2.68 3.76
C SER A 27 -1.81 -2.47 5.19
N ALA A 28 -1.21 -3.13 6.17
CA ALA A 28 -1.50 -2.90 7.59
C ALA A 28 -1.15 -1.46 7.99
N ALA A 29 -0.01 -0.93 7.55
CA ALA A 29 0.37 0.46 7.79
C ALA A 29 -0.65 1.44 7.18
N LEU A 30 -1.15 1.19 5.97
CA LEU A 30 -2.20 2.00 5.34
C LEU A 30 -3.52 1.95 6.12
N VAL A 31 -3.92 0.78 6.61
CA VAL A 31 -5.12 0.63 7.46
C VAL A 31 -4.95 1.33 8.81
N LEU A 32 -3.77 1.25 9.42
CA LEU A 32 -3.47 1.96 10.66
C LEU A 32 -3.48 3.48 10.43
N LEU A 33 -2.90 3.95 9.32
CA LEU A 33 -2.95 5.35 8.93
C LEU A 33 -4.40 5.81 8.74
N ASP A 34 -5.22 5.01 8.05
CA ASP A 34 -6.64 5.27 7.84
C ASP A 34 -7.45 5.36 9.14
N ARG A 35 -7.16 4.50 10.11
CA ARG A 35 -7.90 4.41 11.37
C ARG A 35 -7.45 5.40 12.43
N PHE A 36 -6.16 5.75 12.46
CA PHE A 36 -5.60 6.58 13.53
C PHE A 36 -5.23 7.98 13.04
N ALA A 37 -4.50 8.10 11.93
CA ALA A 37 -4.01 9.40 11.48
C ALA A 37 -5.11 10.24 10.83
N ILE A 38 -5.91 9.65 9.93
CA ILE A 38 -6.92 10.40 9.18
C ILE A 38 -7.98 11.03 10.09
N PRO A 39 -8.58 10.33 11.08
CA PRO A 39 -9.55 10.96 11.98
C PRO A 39 -8.96 12.10 12.81
N ALA A 40 -7.69 11.96 13.24
CA ALA A 40 -6.99 13.03 13.93
C ALA A 40 -6.82 14.27 13.03
N PHE A 41 -6.39 14.08 11.78
CA PHE A 41 -6.27 15.17 10.81
C PHE A 41 -7.62 15.83 10.48
N ILE A 42 -8.71 15.06 10.34
CA ILE A 42 -10.05 15.62 10.10
C ILE A 42 -10.46 16.54 11.25
N ASN A 43 -10.21 16.13 12.50
CA ASN A 43 -10.54 16.95 13.65
C ASN A 43 -9.75 18.25 13.66
N THR A 44 -8.45 18.20 13.34
CA THR A 44 -7.62 19.41 13.19
C THR A 44 -8.17 20.32 12.09
N TYR A 45 -8.45 19.80 10.89
CA TYR A 45 -8.88 20.64 9.76
C TYR A 45 -10.29 21.24 9.91
N LYS A 46 -11.19 20.58 10.67
CA LYS A 46 -12.50 21.15 11.00
C LYS A 46 -12.38 22.51 11.70
N GLU A 47 -11.34 22.71 12.49
CA GLU A 47 -11.10 23.97 13.20
C GLU A 47 -10.60 25.10 12.29
N PHE A 48 -9.98 24.77 11.15
CA PHE A 48 -9.35 25.76 10.27
C PHE A 48 -10.26 26.29 9.15
N SER A 49 -11.51 25.82 9.00
CA SER A 49 -12.51 26.27 8.01
C SER A 49 -12.02 26.37 6.55
N SER A 50 -10.89 25.74 6.22
CA SER A 50 -10.20 25.90 4.96
C SER A 50 -10.66 24.84 3.96
N ASP A 51 -10.94 25.27 2.73
CA ASP A 51 -11.14 24.37 1.60
C ASP A 51 -9.92 23.47 1.42
N VAL A 52 -10.08 22.19 1.77
CA VAL A 52 -9.01 21.20 1.62
C VAL A 52 -8.80 20.86 0.13
N PRO A 53 -7.54 20.75 -0.33
CA PRO A 53 -7.21 20.32 -1.68
C PRO A 53 -7.87 18.99 -2.06
N PHE A 54 -8.19 18.82 -3.33
CA PHE A 54 -8.84 17.60 -3.84
C PHE A 54 -8.06 16.33 -3.49
N VAL A 55 -6.74 16.38 -3.60
CA VAL A 55 -5.84 15.25 -3.27
C VAL A 55 -6.00 14.82 -1.81
N THR A 56 -6.07 15.79 -0.89
CA THR A 56 -6.28 15.53 0.54
C THR A 56 -7.68 14.96 0.78
N ARG A 57 -8.72 15.49 0.13
CA ARG A 57 -10.09 14.96 0.26
C ARG A 57 -10.19 13.48 -0.12
N ALA A 58 -9.49 13.04 -1.16
CA ALA A 58 -9.48 11.64 -1.58
C ALA A 58 -8.82 10.70 -0.55
N VAL A 59 -7.85 11.21 0.21
CA VAL A 59 -7.26 10.47 1.33
C VAL A 59 -8.19 10.49 2.53
N LEU A 60 -8.71 11.65 2.91
CA LEU A 60 -9.63 11.79 4.05
C LEU A 60 -10.97 11.04 3.87
N SER A 61 -11.37 10.72 2.64
CA SER A 61 -12.54 9.89 2.36
C SER A 61 -12.30 8.39 2.56
N HIS A 62 -11.12 7.99 3.04
CA HIS A 62 -10.70 6.60 3.27
C HIS A 62 -10.53 5.76 1.99
N VAL A 63 -10.93 6.28 0.81
CA VAL A 63 -10.93 5.54 -0.45
C VAL A 63 -9.51 5.22 -0.90
N VAL A 64 -8.60 6.19 -0.85
CA VAL A 64 -7.21 6.00 -1.27
C VAL A 64 -6.44 5.03 -0.37
N PRO A 65 -6.38 5.20 0.97
CA PRO A 65 -5.61 4.30 1.82
C PRO A 65 -6.17 2.86 1.82
N LEU A 66 -7.50 2.69 1.91
CA LEU A 66 -8.10 1.35 1.86
C LEU A 66 -8.00 0.74 0.46
N GLY A 67 -8.24 1.52 -0.59
CA GLY A 67 -8.15 1.06 -1.97
C GLY A 67 -6.73 0.61 -2.34
N THR A 68 -5.71 1.37 -1.94
CA THR A 68 -4.31 0.99 -2.15
C THR A 68 -3.91 -0.23 -1.32
N ALA A 69 -4.36 -0.33 -0.07
CA ALA A 69 -4.11 -1.51 0.77
C ALA A 69 -4.69 -2.79 0.15
N VAL A 70 -5.94 -2.73 -0.34
CA VAL A 70 -6.61 -3.85 -1.01
C VAL A 70 -5.92 -4.20 -2.33
N ALA A 71 -5.60 -3.19 -3.15
CA ALA A 71 -4.91 -3.41 -4.42
C ALA A 71 -3.54 -4.07 -4.23
N ALA A 72 -2.75 -3.61 -3.24
CA ALA A 72 -1.46 -4.19 -2.91
C ALA A 72 -1.58 -5.68 -2.53
N VAL A 73 -2.55 -6.03 -1.67
CA VAL A 73 -2.80 -7.42 -1.25
C VAL A 73 -3.25 -8.29 -2.41
N ILE A 74 -4.18 -7.82 -3.24
CA ILE A 74 -4.67 -8.59 -4.40
C ILE A 74 -3.52 -8.86 -5.37
N VAL A 75 -2.74 -7.83 -5.71
CA VAL A 75 -1.62 -7.98 -6.64
C VAL A 75 -0.53 -8.90 -6.07
N GLY A 76 -0.21 -8.78 -4.78
CA GLY A 76 0.70 -9.72 -4.11
C GLY A 76 0.19 -11.16 -4.09
N ALA A 77 -1.10 -11.36 -3.82
CA ALA A 77 -1.74 -12.68 -3.83
C ALA A 77 -1.77 -13.31 -5.24
N LEU A 78 -2.01 -12.49 -6.27
CA LEU A 78 -1.92 -12.94 -7.67
C LEU A 78 -0.51 -13.42 -8.02
N GLY A 79 0.54 -12.83 -7.43
CA GLY A 79 1.91 -13.31 -7.57
C GLY A 79 2.10 -14.74 -7.07
N MET A 80 1.55 -15.07 -5.91
CA MET A 80 1.59 -16.44 -5.37
C MET A 80 0.83 -17.43 -6.28
N VAL A 81 -0.33 -17.02 -6.81
CA VAL A 81 -1.11 -17.85 -7.76
C VAL A 81 -0.35 -18.06 -9.07
N ALA A 82 0.31 -17.02 -9.61
CA ALA A 82 1.11 -17.11 -10.83
C ALA A 82 2.27 -18.11 -10.67
N ARG A 83 2.86 -18.18 -9.46
CA ARG A 83 3.91 -19.16 -9.18
C ARG A 83 3.39 -20.58 -9.11
N HIS A 84 2.23 -20.79 -8.49
CA HIS A 84 1.58 -22.10 -8.47
C HIS A 84 1.25 -22.59 -9.90
N ARG A 85 1.09 -21.67 -10.86
CA ARG A 85 0.92 -22.00 -12.29
C ARG A 85 2.23 -22.19 -13.06
N GLY A 86 3.37 -22.19 -12.39
CA GLY A 86 4.70 -22.43 -12.96
C GLY A 86 5.42 -21.19 -13.49
N SER A 87 4.88 -19.98 -13.31
CA SER A 87 5.51 -18.76 -13.81
C SER A 87 6.25 -17.99 -12.70
N ASN A 88 7.54 -18.31 -12.54
CA ASN A 88 8.40 -17.66 -11.53
C ASN A 88 8.62 -16.16 -11.80
N ALA A 89 8.78 -15.77 -13.06
CA ALA A 89 9.00 -14.37 -13.44
C ALA A 89 7.77 -13.50 -13.18
N LEU A 90 6.56 -14.00 -13.47
CA LEU A 90 5.31 -13.28 -13.17
C LEU A 90 5.05 -13.21 -11.67
N ALA A 91 5.39 -14.26 -10.91
CA ALA A 91 5.24 -14.25 -9.46
C ALA A 91 6.07 -13.13 -8.80
N LEU A 92 7.34 -13.03 -9.19
CA LEU A 92 8.25 -11.99 -8.71
C LEU A 92 7.80 -10.59 -9.12
N SER A 93 7.41 -10.39 -10.38
CA SER A 93 6.98 -9.07 -10.85
C SER A 93 5.70 -8.59 -10.17
N LEU A 94 4.73 -9.49 -9.96
CA LEU A 94 3.49 -9.19 -9.24
C LEU A 94 3.75 -8.94 -7.75
N GLY A 95 4.63 -9.72 -7.11
CA GLY A 95 5.02 -9.46 -5.72
C GLY A 95 5.67 -8.08 -5.54
N LEU A 96 6.61 -7.73 -6.42
CA LEU A 96 7.25 -6.41 -6.43
C LEU A 96 6.26 -5.28 -6.77
N ALA A 97 5.32 -5.53 -7.68
CA ALA A 97 4.26 -4.56 -7.99
C ALA A 97 3.35 -4.31 -6.77
N GLY A 98 2.98 -5.35 -6.01
CA GLY A 98 2.23 -5.22 -4.76
C GLY A 98 2.97 -4.34 -3.74
N ILE A 99 4.29 -4.54 -3.60
CA ILE A 99 5.15 -3.71 -2.75
C ILE A 99 5.16 -2.26 -3.23
N ALA A 100 5.34 -2.03 -4.53
CA ALA A 100 5.36 -0.69 -5.11
C ALA A 100 4.03 0.04 -4.90
N ILE A 101 2.89 -0.66 -5.04
CA ILE A 101 1.55 -0.11 -4.76
C ILE A 101 1.42 0.26 -3.28
N GLY A 102 1.82 -0.64 -2.38
CA GLY A 102 1.75 -0.40 -0.93
C GLY A 102 2.62 0.79 -0.50
N LEU A 103 3.90 0.80 -0.88
CA LEU A 103 4.83 1.88 -0.57
C LEU A 103 4.41 3.20 -1.22
N GLY A 104 4.01 3.16 -2.49
CA GLY A 104 3.51 4.33 -3.22
C GLY A 104 2.25 4.92 -2.58
N GLY A 105 1.33 4.06 -2.11
CA GLY A 105 0.14 4.47 -1.38
C GLY A 105 0.49 5.18 -0.06
N ILE A 106 1.46 4.67 0.70
CA ILE A 106 1.91 5.30 1.94
C ILE A 106 2.52 6.68 1.66
N VAL A 107 3.48 6.75 0.73
CA VAL A 107 4.13 8.01 0.35
C VAL A 107 3.10 9.03 -0.15
N PHE A 108 2.14 8.59 -0.97
CA PHE A 108 1.06 9.44 -1.44
C PHE A 108 0.16 9.95 -0.32
N CYS A 109 -0.21 9.10 0.65
CA CYS A 109 -1.00 9.52 1.81
C CYS A 109 -0.26 10.57 2.65
N PHE A 110 1.02 10.36 2.92
CA PHE A 110 1.84 11.37 3.61
C PHE A 110 1.91 12.67 2.84
N TYR A 111 2.20 12.62 1.54
CA TYR A 111 2.21 13.80 0.68
C TYR A 111 0.87 14.54 0.72
N ALA A 112 -0.24 13.85 0.51
CA ALA A 112 -1.58 14.43 0.47
C ALA A 112 -1.99 15.08 1.80
N LEU A 113 -1.57 14.52 2.93
CA LEU A 113 -1.79 15.09 4.26
C LEU A 113 -0.88 16.31 4.52
N TYR A 114 0.30 16.36 3.91
CA TYR A 114 1.25 17.46 4.07
C TYR A 114 0.96 18.67 3.15
N VAL A 115 0.40 18.44 1.96
CA VAL A 115 0.02 19.51 0.99
C VAL A 115 -0.76 20.67 1.63
N PRO A 116 -1.86 20.45 2.39
CA PRO A 116 -2.61 21.53 3.01
C PRO A 116 -1.79 22.31 4.07
N VAL A 117 -0.79 21.68 4.71
CA VAL A 117 0.10 22.38 5.66
C VAL A 117 0.95 23.42 4.93
N PHE A 118 1.45 23.11 3.72
CA PHE A 118 2.18 24.08 2.91
C PHE A 118 1.29 25.20 2.38
N ASP A 119 0.05 24.91 1.99
CA ASP A 119 -0.91 25.94 1.57
C ASP A 119 -1.29 26.88 2.73
N MET A 120 -1.43 26.35 3.95
CA MET A 120 -1.64 27.16 5.15
C MET A 120 -0.40 27.99 5.50
N ALA A 121 0.81 27.41 5.45
CA ALA A 121 2.05 28.11 5.76
C ALA A 121 2.37 29.24 4.76
N GLY A 122 2.05 29.06 3.46
CA GLY A 122 2.23 30.11 2.45
C GLY A 122 1.27 31.29 2.59
N LYS A 123 0.14 31.11 3.28
CA LYS A 123 -0.85 32.16 3.58
C LYS A 123 -0.57 32.92 4.87
N ILE A 124 0.29 32.38 5.75
CA ILE A 124 0.78 33.09 6.93
C ILE A 124 1.95 33.98 6.49
N GLN A 125 1.64 35.15 5.91
CA GLN A 125 2.61 36.24 5.79
C GLN A 125 2.66 36.98 7.15
N PRO A 126 3.86 37.29 7.68
CA PRO A 126 4.01 38.01 8.95
C PRO A 126 3.43 39.42 8.91
#